data_AF-X0WJC2-F1
#
_entry.id   AF-X0WJC2-F1
#
_cell.length_a   1.000
_cell.length_b   1.000
_cell.length_c   1.000
_cell.angle_alpha   90.00
_cell.angle_beta   90.00
_cell.angle_gamma   90.00
#
_symmetry.space_group_name_H-M   'P 1'
#
loop_
_entity.id
_entity.type
_entity.pdbx_description
1 polymer ?
#
loop_
_entity_poly.entity_id
_entity_poly.type
_entity_poly.pdbx_seq_one_letter_code
_entity_poly.pdbx_strand_id
1 'polypeptide(L)'
;MSSFDWKERFKDRIGTAAAAMKLIKSGDGIFVGSACAQPQHLVEALVAHSGHVYDAHIIHLLTMGEAPYADAQFRERFKMNSFFLADNVRHAIEEGVGDYTPIFLSDIPDEFESGRIPIDVALISVSPPDSNGLCSFGVSVDIVKSAASNARYVVAQVNSHMPRTLGDSFIHVNQIDMLVPHDEPVIEVPV
;
A
#
# COMPACT_ATOMS: atom_id res chain seq x y z
N MET A 1 -0.88 -17.39 30.80
CA MET A 1 -0.64 -17.75 29.38
C MET A 1 0.37 -16.75 28.86
N SER A 2 1.51 -17.21 28.31
CA SER A 2 2.47 -16.28 27.69
C SER A 2 1.75 -15.54 26.55
N SER A 3 1.76 -14.22 26.60
CA SER A 3 1.21 -13.39 25.52
C SER A 3 1.97 -13.73 24.24
N PHE A 4 1.25 -14.02 23.16
CA PHE A 4 1.87 -14.25 21.86
C PHE A 4 2.58 -12.96 21.42
N ASP A 5 3.91 -13.01 21.30
CA ASP A 5 4.71 -11.92 20.77
C ASP A 5 5.08 -12.22 19.32
N TRP A 6 4.34 -11.60 18.41
CA TRP A 6 4.58 -11.77 16.99
C TRP A 6 5.90 -11.14 16.53
N LYS A 7 6.39 -10.11 17.24
CA LYS A 7 7.62 -9.42 16.86
C LYS A 7 8.81 -10.35 17.03
N GLU A 8 8.83 -11.14 18.11
CA GLU A 8 9.84 -12.17 18.32
C GLU A 8 9.69 -13.32 17.30
N ARG A 9 8.46 -13.79 17.05
CA ARG A 9 8.23 -14.91 16.13
C ARG A 9 8.61 -14.61 14.68
N PHE A 10 8.37 -13.39 14.21
CA PHE A 10 8.57 -13.00 12.81
C PHE A 10 9.70 -11.97 12.64
N LYS A 11 10.65 -11.92 13.59
CA LYS A 11 11.75 -10.94 13.59
C LYS A 11 12.55 -10.88 12.29
N ASP A 12 12.73 -12.01 11.61
CA ASP A 12 13.48 -12.10 10.35
C ASP A 12 12.78 -11.40 9.18
N ARG A 13 11.48 -11.12 9.30
CA ARG A 13 10.68 -10.37 8.32
C ARG A 13 10.46 -8.92 8.73
N ILE A 14 10.85 -8.54 9.94
CA ILE A 14 10.64 -7.18 10.44
C ILE A 14 11.72 -6.26 9.89
N GLY A 15 11.29 -5.17 9.27
CA GLY A 15 12.14 -4.13 8.73
C GLY A 15 11.64 -2.73 9.06
N THR A 16 12.26 -1.73 8.42
CA THR A 16 11.85 -0.33 8.52
C THR A 16 11.31 0.14 7.19
N ALA A 17 10.42 1.13 7.21
CA ALA A 17 9.91 1.74 5.98
C ALA A 17 11.06 2.25 5.10
N ALA A 18 12.06 2.90 5.69
CA ALA A 18 13.26 3.35 4.98
C ALA A 18 14.05 2.23 4.29
N ALA A 19 14.15 1.05 4.91
CA ALA A 19 14.80 -0.10 4.29
C ALA A 19 13.96 -0.67 3.14
N ALA A 20 12.64 -0.72 3.31
CA ALA A 20 11.72 -1.15 2.26
C ALA A 20 11.82 -0.25 1.02
N MET A 21 11.82 1.08 1.20
CA MET A 21 11.83 2.02 0.08
C MET A 21 13.13 1.99 -0.72
N LYS A 22 14.25 1.56 -0.14
CA LYS A 22 15.53 1.38 -0.85
C LYS A 22 15.55 0.20 -1.82
N LEU A 23 14.56 -0.68 -1.73
CA LEU A 23 14.43 -1.84 -2.62
C LEU A 23 13.60 -1.52 -3.86
N ILE A 24 12.89 -0.40 -3.84
CA ILE A 24 12.14 0.13 -4.99
C ILE A 24 13.13 0.58 -6.05
N LYS A 25 12.82 0.27 -7.31
CA LYS A 25 13.64 0.60 -8.47
C LYS A 25 12.92 1.59 -9.38
N SER A 26 13.69 2.29 -10.19
CA SER A 26 13.15 3.09 -11.28
C SER A 26 12.32 2.22 -12.23
N GLY A 27 11.15 2.71 -12.62
CA GLY A 27 10.21 1.97 -13.47
C GLY A 27 9.27 1.00 -12.74
N ASP A 28 9.42 0.79 -11.43
CA ASP A 28 8.55 -0.14 -10.69
C ASP A 28 7.09 0.35 -10.65
N GLY A 29 6.15 -0.59 -10.81
CA GLY A 29 4.73 -0.37 -10.47
C GLY A 29 4.50 -0.52 -8.97
N ILE A 30 4.10 0.58 -8.31
CA ILE A 30 3.92 0.65 -6.86
C ILE A 30 2.43 0.80 -6.55
N PHE A 31 1.81 -0.24 -6.01
CA PHE A 31 0.46 -0.17 -5.48
C PHE A 31 0.46 0.44 -4.07
N VAL A 32 -0.45 1.39 -3.83
CA VAL A 32 -0.70 1.98 -2.52
C VAL A 32 -2.09 1.56 -2.01
N GLY A 33 -2.15 1.06 -0.78
CA GLY A 33 -3.38 0.65 -0.11
C GLY A 33 -4.48 1.71 -0.15
N SER A 34 -5.73 1.24 -0.27
CA SER A 34 -6.88 2.08 -0.59
C SER A 34 -7.61 2.64 0.63
N ALA A 35 -8.43 3.64 0.34
CA ALA A 35 -9.36 4.31 1.22
C ALA A 35 -8.70 4.73 2.54
N CYS A 36 -9.36 4.44 3.67
CA CYS A 36 -8.87 4.76 5.00
C CYS A 36 -7.73 3.84 5.48
N ALA A 37 -7.42 2.76 4.75
CA ALA A 37 -6.30 1.87 5.06
C ALA A 37 -5.01 2.25 4.31
N GLN A 38 -4.94 3.42 3.69
CA GLN A 38 -3.69 3.91 3.14
C GLN A 38 -2.58 3.86 4.21
N PRO A 39 -1.44 3.19 3.95
CA PRO A 39 -0.35 3.12 4.92
C PRO A 39 0.43 4.44 4.94
N GLN A 40 0.04 5.38 5.80
CA GLN A 40 0.55 6.76 5.78
C GLN A 40 2.06 6.76 6.04
N HIS A 41 2.52 6.01 7.04
CA HIS A 41 3.95 5.88 7.33
C HIS A 41 4.77 5.35 6.14
N LEU A 42 4.23 4.42 5.35
CA LEU A 42 4.93 3.92 4.15
C LEU A 42 4.92 4.95 3.02
N VAL A 43 3.83 5.71 2.85
CA VAL A 43 3.73 6.79 1.86
C VAL A 43 4.71 7.92 2.16
N GLU A 44 4.81 8.35 3.43
CA GLU A 44 5.80 9.33 3.87
C GLU A 44 7.23 8.84 3.62
N ALA A 45 7.51 7.59 3.98
CA ALA A 45 8.82 6.99 3.75
C ALA A 45 9.15 6.91 2.25
N LEU A 46 8.16 6.61 1.40
CA LEU A 46 8.32 6.53 -0.04
C LEU A 46 8.87 7.84 -0.59
N VAL A 47 8.20 8.97 -0.32
CA VAL A 47 8.68 10.27 -0.80
C VAL A 47 10.02 10.67 -0.19
N ALA A 48 10.23 10.39 1.11
CA ALA A 48 11.47 10.73 1.82
C ALA A 48 12.70 9.95 1.33
N HIS A 49 12.53 8.71 0.89
CA HIS A 49 13.63 7.81 0.51
C HIS A 49 13.71 7.50 -0.99
N SER A 50 12.88 8.16 -1.80
CA SER A 50 12.82 8.01 -3.27
C SER A 50 13.93 8.67 -4.07
N GLY A 51 14.95 9.28 -3.44
CA GLY A 51 15.96 10.06 -4.17
C GLY A 51 16.77 9.30 -5.24
N HIS A 52 16.65 7.98 -5.28
CA HIS A 52 17.29 7.07 -6.24
C HIS A 52 16.33 6.52 -7.31
N VAL A 53 15.03 6.82 -7.19
CA VAL A 53 13.96 6.30 -8.04
C VAL A 53 13.56 7.36 -9.07
N TYR A 54 13.40 6.92 -10.30
CA TYR A 54 12.91 7.71 -11.43
C TYR A 54 11.82 6.93 -12.16
N ASP A 55 10.79 7.62 -12.64
CA ASP A 55 9.74 7.02 -13.48
C ASP A 55 9.05 5.80 -12.84
N ALA A 56 8.86 5.79 -11.51
CA ALA A 56 8.06 4.76 -10.86
C ALA A 56 6.56 5.10 -11.00
N HIS A 57 5.74 4.07 -11.18
CA HIS A 57 4.32 4.22 -11.47
C HIS A 57 3.51 3.97 -10.19
N ILE A 58 2.92 5.02 -9.61
CA ILE A 58 2.05 4.86 -8.45
C ILE A 58 0.66 4.45 -8.93
N ILE A 59 0.13 3.35 -8.39
CA ILE A 59 -1.18 2.81 -8.72
C ILE A 59 -2.03 2.81 -7.46
N HIS A 60 -3.19 3.45 -7.51
CA HIS A 60 -4.15 3.41 -6.41
C HIS A 60 -5.60 3.54 -6.89
N LEU A 61 -6.54 3.19 -6.02
CA LEU A 61 -7.97 3.43 -6.20
C LEU A 61 -8.34 4.75 -5.50
N LEU A 62 -9.21 4.69 -4.50
CA LEU A 62 -9.53 5.78 -3.60
C LEU A 62 -8.37 5.92 -2.60
N THR A 63 -7.81 7.12 -2.44
CA THR A 63 -6.79 7.43 -1.42
C THR A 63 -7.37 8.49 -0.50
N MET A 64 -7.32 8.27 0.82
CA MET A 64 -7.88 9.22 1.80
C MET A 64 -6.81 9.94 2.63
N GLY A 65 -5.58 9.43 2.65
CA GLY A 65 -4.47 10.10 3.33
C GLY A 65 -3.79 11.14 2.44
N GLU A 66 -2.71 11.72 2.92
CA GLU A 66 -1.87 12.56 2.07
C GLU A 66 -1.25 11.73 0.94
N ALA A 67 -1.14 12.32 -0.24
CA ALA A 67 -0.57 11.70 -1.44
C ALA A 67 0.58 12.56 -1.99
N PRO A 68 1.64 12.84 -1.19
CA PRO A 68 2.71 13.76 -1.60
C PRO A 68 3.46 13.29 -2.84
N TYR A 69 3.40 12.00 -3.19
CA TYR A 69 3.95 11.48 -4.45
C TYR A 69 3.27 12.07 -5.70
N ALA A 70 2.10 12.68 -5.56
CA ALA A 70 1.37 13.35 -6.64
C ALA A 70 1.82 14.81 -6.85
N ASP A 71 2.58 15.40 -5.92
CA ASP A 71 3.05 16.77 -6.04
C ASP A 71 3.99 16.94 -7.24
N ALA A 72 3.90 18.07 -7.93
CA ALA A 72 4.73 18.40 -9.10
C ALA A 72 6.25 18.31 -8.83
N GLN A 73 6.70 18.52 -7.59
CA GLN A 73 8.11 18.39 -7.20
C GLN A 73 8.66 16.95 -7.34
N PHE A 74 7.79 15.94 -7.31
CA PHE A 74 8.16 14.53 -7.42
C PHE A 74 7.84 13.92 -8.80
N ARG A 75 7.39 14.73 -9.77
CA ARG A 75 6.95 14.26 -11.10
C ARG A 75 8.00 13.46 -11.90
N GLU A 76 9.29 13.69 -11.64
CA GLU A 76 10.38 12.94 -12.29
C GLU A 76 10.58 11.56 -11.65
N ARG A 77 10.12 11.40 -10.41
CA ARG A 77 10.23 10.16 -9.63
C ARG A 77 8.99 9.31 -9.75
N PHE A 78 7.83 9.96 -9.71
CA PHE A 78 6.54 9.30 -9.65
C PHE A 78 5.61 9.79 -10.74
N LYS A 79 4.99 8.84 -11.44
CA LYS A 79 3.82 9.06 -12.28
C LYS A 79 2.65 8.34 -11.63
N MET A 80 1.70 9.09 -11.09
CA MET A 80 0.51 8.46 -10.52
C MET A 80 -0.46 8.07 -11.62
N ASN A 81 -1.11 6.93 -11.46
CA ASN A 81 -2.27 6.49 -12.23
C ASN A 81 -3.35 6.04 -11.24
N SER A 82 -4.46 6.76 -11.20
CA SER A 82 -5.58 6.43 -10.33
C SER A 82 -6.71 5.74 -11.08
N PHE A 83 -7.34 4.75 -10.43
CA PHE A 83 -8.60 4.16 -10.88
C PHE A 83 -9.83 4.87 -10.28
N PHE A 84 -9.64 5.75 -9.29
CA PHE A 84 -10.70 6.58 -8.71
C PHE A 84 -10.15 7.89 -8.14
N LEU A 85 -10.65 9.03 -8.61
CA LEU A 85 -10.15 10.33 -8.16
C LEU A 85 -10.85 10.81 -6.87
N ALA A 86 -10.12 10.76 -5.76
CA ALA A 86 -10.43 11.50 -4.53
C ALA A 86 -9.92 12.95 -4.62
N ASP A 87 -10.41 13.81 -3.73
CA ASP A 87 -10.11 15.24 -3.74
C ASP A 87 -8.63 15.56 -3.54
N ASN A 88 -7.92 14.75 -2.75
CA ASN A 88 -6.49 14.88 -2.46
C ASN A 88 -5.59 14.75 -3.71
N VAL A 89 -6.05 14.12 -4.78
CA VAL A 89 -5.24 13.86 -6.00
C VAL A 89 -5.81 14.52 -7.26
N ARG A 90 -6.94 15.24 -7.19
CA ARG A 90 -7.54 15.90 -8.38
C ARG A 90 -6.59 16.92 -9.02
N HIS A 91 -5.86 17.67 -8.21
CA HIS A 91 -4.91 18.69 -8.66
C HIS A 91 -3.87 18.12 -9.65
N ALA A 92 -3.38 16.90 -9.41
CA ALA A 92 -2.36 16.29 -10.25
C ALA A 92 -2.87 15.94 -11.66
N ILE A 93 -4.18 15.69 -11.82
CA ILE A 93 -4.81 15.55 -13.15
C ILE A 93 -4.95 16.92 -13.82
N GLU A 94 -5.38 17.95 -13.08
CA GLU A 94 -5.55 19.30 -13.59
C GLU A 94 -4.22 19.91 -14.07
N GLU A 95 -3.13 19.61 -13.37
CA GLU A 95 -1.77 20.04 -13.69
C GLU A 95 -1.08 19.17 -14.75
N GLY A 96 -1.71 18.05 -15.16
CA GLY A 96 -1.16 17.12 -16.15
C GLY A 96 0.06 16.35 -15.67
N VAL A 97 0.19 16.15 -14.36
CA VAL A 97 1.28 15.38 -13.73
C VAL A 97 0.85 14.00 -13.24
N GLY A 98 -0.42 13.64 -13.42
CA GLY A 98 -0.93 12.30 -13.17
C GLY A 98 -1.97 11.84 -14.19
N ASP A 99 -2.20 10.53 -14.18
CA ASP A 99 -3.10 9.82 -15.08
C ASP A 99 -4.34 9.31 -14.35
N TYR A 100 -5.42 9.16 -15.10
CA TYR A 100 -6.65 8.51 -14.64
C TYR A 100 -7.04 7.42 -15.65
N THR A 101 -7.15 6.18 -15.16
CA THR A 101 -7.58 5.04 -15.97
C THR A 101 -9.01 4.68 -15.62
N PRO A 102 -10.00 4.94 -16.51
CA PRO A 102 -11.38 4.55 -16.28
C PRO A 102 -11.51 3.03 -16.41
N ILE A 103 -11.87 2.36 -15.31
CA ILE A 103 -12.09 0.91 -15.25
C ILE A 103 -13.15 0.60 -14.19
N PHE A 104 -13.91 -0.49 -14.39
CA PHE A 104 -14.82 -0.96 -13.36
C PHE A 104 -14.03 -1.59 -12.19
N LEU A 105 -14.44 -1.27 -10.97
CA LEU A 105 -13.79 -1.79 -9.76
C LEU A 105 -13.73 -3.33 -9.73
N SER A 106 -14.76 -4.00 -10.26
CA SER A 106 -14.82 -5.46 -10.36
C SER A 106 -13.78 -6.08 -11.29
N ASP A 107 -13.30 -5.32 -12.27
CA ASP A 107 -12.43 -5.82 -13.34
C ASP A 107 -10.95 -5.63 -12.99
N ILE A 108 -10.65 -4.73 -12.03
CA ILE A 108 -9.26 -4.44 -11.60
C ILE A 108 -8.52 -5.69 -11.11
N PRO A 109 -9.10 -6.60 -10.30
CA PRO A 109 -8.42 -7.82 -9.89
C PRO A 109 -7.93 -8.67 -11.07
N ASP A 110 -8.74 -8.83 -12.12
CA ASP A 110 -8.37 -9.61 -13.31
C ASP A 110 -7.22 -8.95 -14.09
N GLU A 111 -7.12 -7.62 -14.06
CA GLU A 111 -6.02 -6.89 -14.68
C GLU A 111 -4.69 -7.06 -13.93
N PHE A 112 -4.73 -7.22 -12.60
CA PHE A 112 -3.56 -7.61 -11.80
C PHE A 112 -3.18 -9.07 -12.03
N GLU A 113 -4.16 -9.98 -11.99
CA GLU A 113 -3.92 -11.43 -12.15
C GLU A 113 -3.40 -11.80 -13.54
N SER A 114 -3.89 -11.13 -14.58
CA SER A 114 -3.39 -11.31 -15.95
C SER A 114 -2.03 -10.67 -16.21
N GLY A 115 -1.55 -9.83 -15.28
CA GLY A 115 -0.31 -9.07 -15.42
C GLY A 115 -0.38 -7.91 -16.42
N ARG A 116 -1.58 -7.54 -16.90
CA ARG A 116 -1.76 -6.35 -17.75
C ARG A 116 -1.42 -5.07 -17.00
N ILE A 117 -1.73 -5.05 -15.71
CA ILE A 117 -1.27 -4.00 -14.79
C ILE A 117 -0.30 -4.67 -13.79
N PRO A 118 1.01 -4.66 -14.09
CA PRO A 118 1.99 -5.31 -13.23
C PRO A 118 2.17 -4.52 -11.92
N ILE A 119 2.25 -5.24 -10.82
CA ILE A 119 2.57 -4.68 -9.50
C ILE A 119 3.93 -5.23 -9.07
N ASP A 120 4.95 -4.36 -9.05
CA ASP A 120 6.27 -4.74 -8.53
C ASP A 120 6.30 -4.64 -7.01
N VAL A 121 5.70 -3.59 -6.45
CA VAL A 121 5.69 -3.33 -5.01
C VAL A 121 4.27 -3.02 -4.53
N ALA A 122 3.80 -3.69 -3.48
CA ALA A 122 2.55 -3.34 -2.81
C ALA A 122 2.83 -2.80 -1.40
N LEU A 123 2.39 -1.56 -1.15
CA LEU A 123 2.42 -0.92 0.16
C LEU A 123 1.02 -1.01 0.77
N ILE A 124 0.88 -1.82 1.83
CA ILE A 124 -0.42 -2.10 2.46
C ILE A 124 -0.38 -1.86 3.96
N SER A 125 -1.55 -1.66 4.57
CA SER A 125 -1.72 -1.60 6.03
C SER A 125 -2.52 -2.81 6.50
N VAL A 126 -2.07 -3.45 7.58
CA VAL A 126 -2.68 -4.67 8.13
C VAL A 126 -2.68 -4.67 9.66
N SER A 127 -3.57 -5.46 10.26
CA SER A 127 -3.52 -5.76 11.69
C SER A 127 -2.28 -6.59 12.05
N PRO A 128 -1.86 -6.63 13.33
CA PRO A 128 -0.85 -7.57 13.80
C PRO A 128 -1.21 -9.02 13.44
N PRO A 129 -0.22 -9.85 13.06
CA PRO A 129 -0.46 -11.25 12.81
C PRO A 129 -0.87 -11.96 14.10
N ASP A 130 -1.80 -12.91 13.98
CA ASP A 130 -2.17 -13.80 15.07
C ASP A 130 -1.19 -14.97 15.26
N SER A 131 -1.50 -15.88 16.18
CA SER A 131 -0.70 -17.08 16.45
C SER A 131 -0.63 -18.05 15.27
N ASN A 132 -1.46 -17.89 14.25
CA ASN A 132 -1.39 -18.67 13.01
C ASN A 132 -0.65 -17.91 11.90
N GLY A 133 -0.16 -16.69 12.17
CA GLY A 133 0.53 -15.86 11.17
C GLY A 133 -0.43 -15.17 10.21
N LEU A 134 -1.72 -15.01 10.56
CA LEU A 134 -2.69 -14.30 9.74
C LEU A 134 -2.80 -12.84 10.20
N CYS A 135 -2.53 -11.93 9.28
CA CYS A 135 -2.88 -10.52 9.39
C CYS A 135 -4.25 -10.28 8.72
N SER A 136 -4.91 -9.17 9.05
CA SER A 136 -6.14 -8.70 8.40
C SER A 136 -5.88 -7.40 7.66
N PHE A 137 -6.35 -7.27 6.42
CA PHE A 137 -6.40 -5.99 5.68
C PHE A 137 -7.32 -4.95 6.35
N GLY A 138 -8.22 -5.41 7.22
CA GLY A 138 -9.03 -4.54 8.06
C GLY A 138 -10.10 -3.81 7.27
N VAL A 139 -10.04 -2.48 7.25
CA VAL A 139 -11.10 -1.64 6.68
C VAL A 139 -11.11 -1.60 5.14
N SER A 140 -10.03 -2.02 4.48
CA SER A 140 -9.92 -2.02 3.01
C SER A 140 -9.45 -3.37 2.49
N VAL A 141 -10.38 -4.17 1.97
CA VAL A 141 -10.06 -5.44 1.29
C VAL A 141 -9.99 -5.26 -0.23
N ASP A 142 -11.03 -4.62 -0.77
CA ASP A 142 -11.26 -4.29 -2.18
C ASP A 142 -10.26 -4.88 -3.20
N ILE A 143 -9.51 -4.05 -3.91
CA ILE A 143 -8.45 -4.45 -4.82
C ILE A 143 -7.12 -4.65 -4.09
N VAL A 144 -6.99 -4.18 -2.84
CA VAL A 144 -5.77 -4.31 -2.03
C VAL A 144 -5.34 -5.77 -1.92
N LYS A 145 -6.31 -6.68 -1.69
CA LYS A 145 -6.00 -8.10 -1.59
C LYS A 145 -5.45 -8.68 -2.89
N SER A 146 -6.05 -8.34 -4.02
CA SER A 146 -5.58 -8.82 -5.33
C SER A 146 -4.21 -8.21 -5.66
N ALA A 147 -4.02 -6.91 -5.40
CA ALA A 147 -2.73 -6.25 -5.58
C ALA A 147 -1.62 -6.90 -4.75
N ALA A 148 -1.86 -7.15 -3.46
CA ALA A 148 -0.89 -7.82 -2.59
C ALA A 148 -0.60 -9.26 -3.02
N SER A 149 -1.59 -9.97 -3.56
CA SER A 149 -1.41 -11.37 -4.01
C SER A 149 -0.63 -11.47 -5.32
N ASN A 150 -0.64 -10.43 -6.14
CA ASN A 150 0.04 -10.38 -7.44
C ASN A 150 1.33 -9.55 -7.42
N ALA A 151 1.61 -8.85 -6.33
CA ALA A 151 2.83 -8.06 -6.19
C ALA A 151 4.08 -8.94 -6.06
N ARG A 152 5.19 -8.47 -6.65
CA ARG A 152 6.49 -9.15 -6.50
C ARG A 152 7.13 -8.93 -5.14
N TYR A 153 6.80 -7.82 -4.49
CA TYR A 153 7.31 -7.44 -3.19
C TYR A 153 6.23 -6.76 -2.35
N VAL A 154 5.85 -7.35 -1.23
CA VAL A 154 4.79 -6.86 -0.34
C VAL A 154 5.38 -6.27 0.94
N VAL A 155 5.12 -4.98 1.16
CA VAL A 155 5.50 -4.25 2.37
C VAL A 155 4.23 -3.95 3.16
N ALA A 156 4.12 -4.54 4.34
CA ALA A 156 2.96 -4.37 5.19
C ALA A 156 3.29 -3.52 6.41
N GLN A 157 2.65 -2.36 6.52
CA GLN A 157 2.58 -1.60 7.75
C GLN A 157 1.70 -2.36 8.74
N VAL A 158 2.30 -2.82 9.83
CA VAL A 158 1.59 -3.56 10.88
C VAL A 158 1.13 -2.58 11.93
N ASN A 159 -0.17 -2.33 11.95
CA ASN A 159 -0.81 -1.31 12.77
C ASN A 159 -1.83 -1.95 13.74
N SER A 160 -1.60 -1.83 15.05
CA SER A 160 -2.46 -2.38 16.10
C SER A 160 -3.85 -1.73 16.16
N HIS A 161 -4.01 -0.53 15.60
CA HIS A 161 -5.30 0.15 15.45
C HIS A 161 -6.12 -0.37 14.25
N MET A 162 -5.51 -1.11 13.32
CA MET A 162 -6.23 -1.70 12.19
C MET A 162 -7.15 -2.82 12.69
N PRO A 163 -8.49 -2.69 12.54
CA PRO A 163 -9.41 -3.71 13.01
C PRO A 163 -9.21 -5.03 12.27
N ARG A 164 -9.39 -6.14 13.00
CA ARG A 164 -9.37 -7.48 12.41
C ARG A 164 -10.76 -7.83 11.88
N THR A 165 -11.04 -7.47 10.64
CA THR A 165 -12.32 -7.79 9.98
C THR A 165 -12.39 -9.28 9.63
N LEU A 166 -13.61 -9.82 9.54
CA LEU A 166 -13.86 -11.20 9.12
C LEU A 166 -14.15 -11.26 7.61
N GLY A 167 -14.27 -12.48 7.10
CA GLY A 167 -14.51 -12.73 5.68
C GLY A 167 -13.21 -12.93 4.93
N ASP A 168 -13.15 -12.45 3.70
CA ASP A 168 -12.01 -12.67 2.81
C ASP A 168 -10.87 -11.65 3.02
N SER A 169 -10.68 -11.22 4.26
CA SER A 169 -9.82 -10.09 4.67
C SER A 169 -8.44 -10.49 5.17
N PHE A 170 -8.07 -11.78 5.10
CA PHE A 170 -6.81 -12.27 5.66
C PHE A 170 -5.69 -12.37 4.63
N ILE A 171 -4.47 -12.11 5.10
CA ILE A 171 -3.21 -12.37 4.41
C ILE A 171 -2.25 -13.05 5.38
N HIS A 172 -1.58 -14.11 4.93
CA HIS A 172 -0.59 -14.80 5.77
C HIS A 172 0.76 -14.09 5.68
N VAL A 173 1.52 -14.03 6.78
CA VAL A 173 2.88 -13.45 6.83
C VAL A 173 3.89 -14.04 5.83
N ASN A 174 3.57 -15.19 5.21
CA ASN A 174 4.40 -15.80 4.17
C ASN A 174 4.23 -15.11 2.81
N GLN A 175 3.13 -14.39 2.63
CA GLN A 175 2.84 -13.56 1.45
C GLN A 175 3.29 -12.10 1.68
N ILE A 176 3.99 -11.84 2.79
CA ILE A 176 4.52 -10.52 3.13
C ILE A 176 6.04 -10.62 3.19
N ASP A 177 6.71 -9.82 2.37
CA ASP A 177 8.17 -9.81 2.30
C ASP A 177 8.78 -8.99 3.44
N MET A 178 8.13 -7.88 3.81
CA MET A 178 8.58 -7.05 4.93
C MET A 178 7.40 -6.57 5.80
N LEU A 179 7.49 -6.86 7.09
CA LEU A 179 6.62 -6.31 8.12
C LEU A 179 7.26 -5.04 8.69
N VAL A 180 6.54 -3.93 8.66
CA VAL A 180 6.97 -2.65 9.24
C VAL A 180 6.05 -2.31 10.41
N PRO A 181 6.45 -2.59 11.67
CA PRO A 181 5.64 -2.24 12.83
C PRO A 181 5.50 -0.73 12.95
N HIS A 182 4.28 -0.20 12.81
CA HIS A 182 3.98 1.22 12.98
C HIS A 182 2.51 1.41 13.32
N ASP A 183 2.25 1.93 14.52
CA ASP A 183 0.90 2.18 15.02
C ASP A 183 0.51 3.64 14.74
N GLU A 184 -0.63 3.80 14.08
CA GLU A 184 -1.24 5.11 13.81
C GLU A 184 -2.77 4.95 13.79
N PRO A 185 -3.55 5.98 14.13
CA PRO A 185 -5.00 5.92 13.95
C PRO A 185 -5.38 5.62 12.50
N VAL A 186 -6.38 4.76 12.30
CA VAL A 186 -6.98 4.57 10.97
C VAL A 186 -7.65 5.88 10.56
N ILE A 187 -7.53 6.25 9.29
CA ILE A 187 -8.08 7.51 8.77
C ILE A 187 -9.59 7.54 8.95
N GLU A 188 -10.11 8.65 9.44
CA GLU A 188 -11.55 8.90 9.60
C GLU A 188 -12.01 9.99 8.62
N VAL A 189 -13.23 9.84 8.10
CA VAL A 189 -13.86 10.88 7.28
C VAL A 189 -14.72 11.75 8.19
N PRO A 190 -14.51 13.08 8.23
CA PRO A 190 -15.36 13.98 8.98
C PRO A 190 -16.81 13.87 8.54
N VAL A 191 -17.74 13.89 9.50
CA VAL A 191 -19.20 13.80 9.28
C VAL A 191 -19.85 15.18 9.42
#